data_AF-A0A662RCV2-F1
#
_entry.id   AF-A0A662RCV2-F1
#
_cell.length_a   1.000
_cell.length_b   1.000
_cell.length_c   1.000
_cell.angle_alpha   90.00
_cell.angle_beta   90.00
_cell.angle_gamma   90.00
#
_symmetry.space_group_name_H-M   'P 1'
#
loop_
_entity.id
_entity.type
_entity.pdbx_description
1 polymer ?
#
loop_
_entity_poly.entity_id
_entity_poly.type
_entity_poly.pdbx_seq_one_letter_code
_entity_poly.pdbx_strand_id
1 'polypeptide(L)'
;MVKQSSGGRIYFALLGIVTTAFGLADLLVTASGSEFAYRGFLEIPGDIFRGGWGGIIVLFAGLFYLSGIRNFDDIHQFAKVVMGSILIWVVAGCDIFAMITESIPSWNEETGPWFNTLPDFIAAYAPPYAPSVLLLPFSLVVIYYIRKRASGEEGSGNSS
;
A
#
# COMPACT_ATOMS: atom_id res chain seq x y z
N MET A 1 -21.88 -13.48 -25.37
CA MET A 1 -21.15 -13.83 -24.12
C MET A 1 -19.90 -12.95 -24.05
N VAL A 2 -19.95 -11.91 -23.21
CA VAL A 2 -18.85 -10.94 -23.05
C VAL A 2 -17.71 -11.62 -22.29
N LYS A 3 -16.51 -11.55 -22.84
CA LYS A 3 -15.29 -12.18 -22.31
C LYS A 3 -14.87 -11.41 -21.05
N GLN A 4 -15.25 -11.92 -19.89
CA GLN A 4 -14.95 -11.34 -18.57
C GLN A 4 -13.47 -10.96 -18.43
N SER A 5 -13.24 -9.83 -17.75
CA SER A 5 -11.96 -9.19 -17.43
C SER A 5 -11.06 -10.01 -16.49
N SER A 6 -10.72 -11.25 -16.86
CA SER A 6 -9.93 -12.21 -16.05
C SER A 6 -8.65 -11.62 -15.45
N GLY A 7 -7.97 -10.71 -16.15
CA GLY A 7 -6.70 -10.13 -15.71
C GLY A 7 -6.80 -9.28 -14.44
N GLY A 8 -7.80 -8.38 -14.35
CA GLY A 8 -7.94 -7.50 -13.19
C GLY A 8 -8.32 -8.27 -11.93
N ARG A 9 -9.20 -9.26 -12.08
CA ARG A 9 -9.63 -10.11 -10.97
C ARG A 9 -8.47 -10.92 -10.37
N ILE A 10 -7.62 -11.49 -11.21
CA ILE A 10 -6.42 -12.23 -10.78
C ILE A 10 -5.43 -11.28 -10.10
N TYR A 11 -5.20 -10.11 -10.69
CA TYR A 11 -4.28 -9.11 -10.14
C TYR A 11 -4.68 -8.68 -8.73
N PHE A 12 -5.93 -8.22 -8.54
CA PHE A 12 -6.40 -7.77 -7.22
C PHE A 12 -6.58 -8.92 -6.23
N ALA A 13 -6.79 -10.16 -6.69
CA ALA A 13 -6.75 -11.33 -5.81
C ALA A 13 -5.35 -11.55 -5.23
N LEU A 14 -4.32 -11.57 -6.09
CA LEU A 14 -2.93 -11.71 -5.65
C LEU A 14 -2.51 -10.56 -4.74
N LEU A 15 -2.83 -9.32 -5.14
CA LEU A 15 -2.57 -8.14 -4.32
C LEU A 15 -3.28 -8.23 -2.97
N GLY A 16 -4.53 -8.69 -2.93
CA GLY A 16 -5.28 -8.87 -1.70
C GLY A 16 -4.67 -9.92 -0.78
N ILE A 17 -4.20 -11.06 -1.30
CA ILE A 17 -3.51 -12.09 -0.50
C ILE A 17 -2.24 -11.51 0.12
N VAL A 18 -1.39 -10.89 -0.69
CA VAL A 18 -0.12 -10.30 -0.24
C VAL A 18 -0.36 -9.20 0.80
N THR A 19 -1.32 -8.31 0.54
CA THR A 19 -1.69 -7.23 1.46
C THR A 19 -2.22 -7.77 2.79
N THR A 20 -3.07 -8.80 2.75
CA THR A 20 -3.61 -9.44 3.97
C THR A 20 -2.48 -10.09 4.78
N ALA A 21 -1.53 -10.76 4.10
CA ALA A 21 -0.39 -11.38 4.75
C ALA A 21 0.52 -10.36 5.46
N PHE A 22 0.79 -9.21 4.82
CA PHE A 22 1.54 -8.13 5.45
C PHE A 22 0.81 -7.52 6.64
N GLY A 23 -0.49 -7.20 6.51
CA GLY A 23 -1.26 -6.67 7.64
C GLY A 23 -1.33 -7.65 8.81
N LEU A 24 -1.42 -8.96 8.54
CA LEU A 24 -1.36 -9.97 9.60
C LEU A 24 0.03 -10.06 10.24
N ALA A 25 1.10 -9.98 9.44
CA ALA A 25 2.46 -9.95 9.95
C ALA A 25 2.69 -8.74 10.86
N ASP A 26 2.25 -7.55 10.45
CA ASP A 26 2.33 -6.31 11.25
C ASP A 26 1.69 -6.47 12.63
N LEU A 27 0.52 -7.11 12.69
CA LEU A 27 -0.18 -7.38 13.94
C LEU A 27 0.51 -8.42 14.82
N LEU A 28 1.04 -9.50 14.23
CA LEU A 28 1.75 -10.54 14.96
C LEU A 28 3.05 -10.01 15.56
N VAL A 29 3.78 -9.19 14.80
CA VAL A 29 5.03 -8.55 15.23
C VAL A 29 4.73 -7.59 16.40
N THR A 30 3.73 -6.72 16.25
CA THR A 30 3.31 -5.82 17.33
C THR A 30 2.84 -6.57 18.57
N ALA A 31 2.05 -7.64 18.40
CA ALA A 31 1.56 -8.45 19.52
C ALA A 31 2.67 -9.20 20.25
N SER A 32 3.76 -9.53 19.55
CA SER A 32 4.95 -10.16 20.13
C SER A 32 5.85 -9.18 20.89
N GLY A 33 5.67 -7.86 20.70
CA GLY A 33 6.55 -6.83 21.23
C GLY A 33 7.98 -6.90 20.70
N SER A 34 8.19 -7.60 19.58
CA SER A 34 9.48 -7.72 18.91
C SER A 34 9.50 -6.88 17.64
N GLU A 35 10.66 -6.38 17.25
CA GLU A 35 10.85 -5.74 15.94
C GLU A 35 11.24 -6.82 14.92
N PHE A 36 10.56 -6.83 13.77
CA PHE A 36 10.84 -7.79 12.71
C PHE A 36 11.44 -7.06 11.52
N ALA A 37 12.77 -7.12 11.42
CA ALA A 37 13.51 -6.65 10.25
C ALA A 37 13.83 -7.83 9.33
N TYR A 38 13.23 -7.88 8.14
CA TYR A 38 13.58 -8.87 7.13
C TYR A 38 14.67 -8.34 6.20
N ARG A 39 15.89 -8.89 6.34
CA ARG A 39 17.04 -8.70 5.41
C ARG A 39 17.42 -7.23 5.12
N GLY A 40 17.08 -6.29 6.00
CA GLY A 40 17.40 -4.87 5.85
C GLY A 40 16.59 -4.14 4.76
N PHE A 41 15.61 -4.79 4.12
CA PHE A 41 14.75 -4.18 3.09
C PHE A 41 13.35 -3.86 3.58
N LEU A 42 12.85 -4.64 4.55
CA LEU A 42 11.50 -4.53 5.06
C LEU A 42 11.57 -4.48 6.58
N GLU A 43 11.03 -3.41 7.15
CA GLU A 43 10.92 -3.22 8.59
C GLU A 43 9.45 -3.17 8.97
N ILE A 44 9.09 -4.06 9.89
CA ILE A 44 7.80 -4.04 10.57
C ILE A 44 8.09 -3.49 11.96
N PRO A 45 7.78 -2.21 12.20
CA PRO A 45 8.01 -1.61 13.50
C PRO A 45 7.03 -2.22 14.51
N GLY A 46 7.52 -2.50 15.71
CA GLY A 46 6.74 -3.10 16.79
C GLY A 46 5.87 -2.09 17.55
N ASP A 47 5.74 -0.86 17.05
CA ASP A 47 5.02 0.21 17.71
C ASP A 47 3.50 0.08 17.55
N ILE A 48 2.75 0.50 18.57
CA ILE A 48 1.29 0.32 18.61
C ILE A 48 0.59 1.12 17.49
N PHE A 49 1.16 2.25 17.06
CA PHE A 49 0.52 3.12 16.09
C PHE A 49 0.72 2.59 14.66
N ARG A 50 1.96 2.29 14.26
CA ARG A 50 2.27 1.87 12.89
C ARG A 50 2.19 0.35 12.72
N GLY A 51 2.81 -0.43 13.59
CA GLY A 51 2.69 -1.89 13.59
C GLY A 51 1.27 -2.36 13.96
N GLY A 52 0.71 -1.80 15.02
CA GLY A 52 -0.63 -2.17 15.49
C GLY A 52 -1.74 -1.59 14.62
N TRP A 53 -1.93 -0.27 14.68
CA TRP A 53 -3.03 0.41 13.97
C TRP A 53 -2.85 0.38 12.45
N GLY A 54 -1.64 0.64 11.95
CA GLY A 54 -1.31 0.49 10.53
C GLY A 54 -1.52 -0.94 10.03
N GLY A 55 -1.10 -1.94 10.80
CA GLY A 55 -1.34 -3.37 10.50
C GLY A 55 -2.82 -3.73 10.39
N ILE A 56 -3.68 -3.20 11.27
CA ILE A 56 -5.15 -3.36 11.19
C ILE A 56 -5.66 -2.79 9.86
N ILE A 57 -5.25 -1.57 9.50
CA ILE A 57 -5.70 -0.90 8.28
C ILE A 57 -5.25 -1.69 7.04
N VAL A 58 -4.00 -2.14 7.00
CA VAL A 58 -3.45 -2.94 5.89
C VAL A 58 -4.16 -4.29 5.80
N LEU A 59 -4.47 -4.95 6.93
CA LEU A 59 -5.24 -6.19 6.95
C LEU A 59 -6.63 -5.99 6.32
N PHE A 60 -7.36 -4.95 6.75
CA PHE A 60 -8.67 -4.63 6.18
C PHE A 60 -8.60 -4.25 4.70
N ALA A 61 -7.54 -3.55 4.27
CA ALA A 61 -7.31 -3.27 2.86
C ALA A 61 -7.19 -4.57 2.04
N GLY A 62 -6.43 -5.54 2.53
CA GLY A 62 -6.32 -6.88 1.95
C GLY A 62 -7.68 -7.60 1.88
N LEU A 63 -8.44 -7.59 2.96
CA LEU A 63 -9.78 -8.19 3.00
C LEU A 63 -10.76 -7.51 2.04
N PHE A 64 -10.67 -6.19 1.86
CA PHE A 64 -11.50 -5.47 0.89
C PHE A 64 -11.16 -5.85 -0.55
N TYR A 65 -9.87 -6.01 -0.88
CA TYR A 65 -9.46 -6.56 -2.17
C TYR A 65 -10.03 -7.96 -2.40
N LEU A 66 -9.89 -8.87 -1.43
CA LEU A 66 -10.39 -10.25 -1.51
C LEU A 66 -11.93 -10.33 -1.49
N SER A 67 -12.61 -9.38 -0.88
CA SER A 67 -14.08 -9.30 -0.95
C SER A 67 -14.53 -8.84 -2.34
N GLY A 68 -13.85 -7.85 -2.91
CA GLY A 68 -14.19 -7.24 -4.19
C GLY A 68 -13.96 -8.12 -5.43
N ILE A 69 -13.16 -9.19 -5.33
CA ILE A 69 -12.94 -10.09 -6.47
C ILE A 69 -14.12 -11.02 -6.78
N ARG A 70 -15.10 -11.19 -5.88
CA ARG A 70 -16.21 -12.14 -6.09
C ARG A 70 -17.08 -11.79 -7.29
N ASN A 71 -17.31 -10.50 -7.53
CA ASN A 71 -18.05 -10.02 -8.70
C ASN A 71 -17.49 -8.67 -9.16
N PHE A 72 -16.31 -8.69 -9.76
CA PHE A 72 -15.56 -7.47 -10.10
C PHE A 72 -16.34 -6.52 -11.04
N ASP A 73 -17.25 -7.05 -11.86
CA ASP A 73 -18.06 -6.25 -12.79
C ASP A 73 -19.08 -5.37 -12.04
N ASP A 74 -19.54 -5.78 -10.85
CA ASP A 74 -20.42 -5.00 -9.99
C ASP A 74 -19.69 -3.79 -9.39
N ILE A 75 -20.29 -2.61 -9.52
CA ILE A 75 -19.78 -1.36 -8.97
C ILE A 75 -19.55 -1.42 -7.45
N HIS A 76 -20.36 -2.16 -6.71
CA HIS A 76 -20.21 -2.29 -5.26
C HIS A 76 -18.95 -3.08 -4.89
N GLN A 77 -18.60 -4.09 -5.67
CA GLN A 77 -17.40 -4.88 -5.42
C GLN A 77 -16.15 -4.16 -5.91
N PHE A 78 -16.24 -3.47 -7.05
CA PHE A 78 -15.19 -2.57 -7.52
C PHE A 78 -14.91 -1.46 -6.51
N ALA A 79 -15.94 -0.87 -5.89
CA ALA A 79 -15.79 0.12 -4.85
C ALA A 79 -14.99 -0.40 -3.66
N LYS A 80 -15.14 -1.68 -3.26
CA LYS A 80 -14.31 -2.27 -2.19
C LYS A 80 -12.83 -2.33 -2.58
N VAL A 81 -12.51 -2.67 -3.83
CA VAL A 81 -11.14 -2.67 -4.34
C VAL A 81 -10.54 -1.25 -4.30
N VAL A 82 -11.31 -0.26 -4.71
CA VAL A 82 -10.91 1.16 -4.60
C VAL A 82 -10.70 1.56 -3.15
N MET A 83 -11.61 1.19 -2.24
CA MET A 83 -11.45 1.44 -0.81
C MET A 83 -10.19 0.80 -0.24
N GLY A 84 -9.90 -0.46 -0.58
CA GLY A 84 -8.65 -1.13 -0.20
C GLY A 84 -7.42 -0.34 -0.67
N SER A 85 -7.47 0.24 -1.87
CA SER A 85 -6.39 1.07 -2.41
C SER A 85 -6.23 2.38 -1.62
N ILE A 86 -7.34 3.05 -1.32
CA ILE A 86 -7.33 4.28 -0.53
C ILE A 86 -6.75 4.04 0.86
N LEU A 87 -7.09 2.93 1.52
CA LEU A 87 -6.54 2.57 2.82
C LEU A 87 -5.01 2.41 2.76
N ILE A 88 -4.49 1.74 1.72
CA ILE A 88 -3.05 1.64 1.50
C ILE A 88 -2.42 3.01 1.27
N TRP A 89 -3.06 3.89 0.50
CA TRP A 89 -2.54 5.24 0.22
C TRP A 89 -2.46 6.10 1.48
N VAL A 90 -3.44 6.00 2.37
CA VAL A 90 -3.43 6.73 3.65
C VAL A 90 -2.25 6.28 4.50
N VAL A 91 -2.08 4.97 4.71
CA VAL A 91 -0.98 4.43 5.55
C VAL A 91 0.38 4.73 4.90
N ALA A 92 0.54 4.44 3.61
CA ALA A 92 1.77 4.72 2.89
C ALA A 92 2.09 6.22 2.83
N GLY A 93 1.07 7.09 2.76
CA GLY A 93 1.24 8.53 2.83
C GLY A 93 1.78 8.99 4.18
N CYS A 94 1.28 8.43 5.28
CA CYS A 94 1.83 8.67 6.62
C CYS A 94 3.30 8.23 6.72
N ASP A 95 3.66 7.10 6.13
CA ASP A 95 5.01 6.56 6.17
C ASP A 95 6.01 7.36 5.34
N ILE A 96 5.59 7.78 4.13
CA ILE A 96 6.39 8.67 3.29
C ILE A 96 6.55 10.02 4.01
N PHE A 97 5.52 10.51 4.67
CA PHE A 97 5.61 11.73 5.45
C PHE A 97 6.58 11.58 6.62
N ALA A 98 6.53 10.47 7.37
CA ALA A 98 7.48 10.16 8.43
C ALA A 98 8.93 10.14 7.91
N MET A 99 9.17 9.45 6.80
CA MET A 99 10.48 9.40 6.13
C MET A 99 10.98 10.79 5.71
N ILE A 100 10.10 11.65 5.19
CA ILE A 100 10.44 13.04 4.88
C ILE A 100 10.77 13.81 6.16
N THR A 101 10.01 13.65 7.25
CA THR A 101 10.27 14.35 8.50
C THR A 101 11.55 13.89 9.19
N GLU A 102 11.93 12.62 9.07
CA GLU A 102 13.18 12.07 9.58
C GLU A 102 14.40 12.54 8.77
N SER A 103 14.20 12.89 7.49
CA SER A 103 15.27 13.45 6.65
C SER A 103 15.69 14.87 7.06
N ILE A 104 14.88 15.56 7.87
CA ILE A 104 15.16 16.91 8.37
C ILE A 104 15.93 16.78 9.70
N PRO A 105 17.24 17.11 9.72
CA PRO A 105 18.03 17.04 10.95
C PRO A 105 17.47 18.00 12.01
N SER A 106 17.37 17.53 13.25
CA SER A 106 17.00 18.40 14.38
C SER A 106 18.13 19.37 14.69
N TRP A 107 17.78 20.63 14.96
CA TRP A 107 18.73 21.66 15.39
C TRP A 107 19.31 21.28 16.76
N ASN A 108 20.47 20.62 16.74
CA ASN A 108 21.32 20.35 17.90
C ASN A 108 22.75 20.74 17.51
N GLU A 109 23.52 21.29 18.45
CA GLU A 109 24.87 21.81 18.19
C GLU A 109 25.86 20.75 17.64
N GLU A 110 25.51 19.47 17.72
CA GLU A 110 26.32 18.34 17.24
C GLU A 110 25.90 17.79 15.86
N THR A 111 24.69 18.10 15.35
CA THR A 111 24.11 17.45 14.14
C THR A 111 24.23 18.26 12.85
N GLY A 112 24.68 19.51 12.89
CA GLY A 112 24.86 20.35 11.69
C GLY A 112 23.58 21.06 11.20
N PRO A 113 23.60 21.67 9.99
CA PRO A 113 22.56 22.59 9.51
C PRO A 113 21.19 21.92 9.31
N TRP A 114 20.11 22.71 9.32
CA TRP A 114 18.70 22.32 9.09
C TRP A 114 18.44 21.50 7.81
N PHE A 115 19.39 21.49 6.87
CA PHE A 115 19.33 20.72 5.64
C PHE A 115 20.50 19.75 5.61
N ASN A 116 20.18 18.47 5.45
CA ASN A 116 21.17 17.45 5.14
C ASN A 116 21.90 17.76 3.83
N THR A 117 23.11 17.20 3.68
CA THR A 117 23.77 17.22 2.37
C THR A 117 22.93 16.39 1.37
N LEU A 118 23.00 16.71 0.08
CA LEU A 118 22.27 15.97 -0.97
C LEU A 118 22.43 14.43 -0.86
N PRO A 119 23.64 13.89 -0.61
CA PRO A 119 23.82 12.46 -0.35
C PRO A 119 23.09 11.94 0.88
N ASP A 120 23.17 12.65 2.01
CA ASP A 120 22.54 12.21 3.27
C ASP A 120 21.02 12.30 3.20
N PHE A 121 20.49 13.29 2.48
CA PHE A 121 19.07 13.39 2.18
C PHE A 121 18.59 12.18 1.37
N ILE A 122 19.32 11.77 0.33
CA ILE A 122 18.97 10.60 -0.48
C ILE A 122 19.11 9.30 0.34
N ALA A 123 20.10 9.23 1.23
CA ALA A 123 20.31 8.08 2.11
C ALA A 123 19.15 7.88 3.10
N ALA A 124 18.45 8.94 3.52
CA ALA A 124 17.27 8.84 4.37
C ALA A 124 16.07 8.13 3.71
N TYR A 125 16.08 8.00 2.37
CA TYR A 125 15.07 7.23 1.62
C TYR A 125 15.53 5.80 1.31
N ALA A 126 16.70 5.39 1.79
CA ALA A 126 17.18 4.03 1.63
C ALA A 126 16.36 3.06 2.51
N PRO A 127 16.38 1.75 2.20
CA PRO A 127 15.73 0.76 3.04
C PRO A 127 16.23 0.83 4.49
N PRO A 128 15.40 0.40 5.46
CA PRO A 128 14.22 -0.45 5.28
C PRO A 128 12.91 0.29 4.94
N TYR A 129 12.04 -0.37 4.16
CA TYR A 129 10.72 0.15 3.81
C TYR A 129 9.60 -0.54 4.56
N ALA A 130 8.62 0.28 4.91
CA ALA A 130 7.28 -0.10 5.30
C ALA A 130 6.57 -1.03 4.30
N PRO A 131 5.82 -2.05 4.76
CA PRO A 131 4.98 -2.87 3.88
C PRO A 131 4.01 -2.06 3.01
N SER A 132 3.38 -1.03 3.58
CA SER A 132 2.48 -0.07 2.93
C SER A 132 3.15 0.70 1.79
N VAL A 133 4.39 1.18 1.98
CA VAL A 133 5.15 1.89 0.95
C VAL A 133 5.49 0.97 -0.23
N LEU A 134 5.82 -0.30 0.06
CA LEU A 134 6.06 -1.30 -0.98
C LEU A 134 4.78 -1.66 -1.76
N LEU A 135 3.62 -1.69 -1.08
CA LEU A 135 2.33 -1.97 -1.71
C LEU A 135 1.77 -0.80 -2.51
N LEU A 136 2.20 0.43 -2.22
CA LEU A 136 1.73 1.65 -2.88
C LEU A 136 1.77 1.57 -4.43
N PRO A 137 2.91 1.30 -5.10
CA PRO A 137 2.95 1.26 -6.57
C PRO A 137 2.00 0.22 -7.17
N PHE A 138 1.81 -0.91 -6.50
CA PHE A 138 0.89 -1.96 -6.92
C PHE A 138 -0.58 -1.56 -6.71
N SER A 139 -0.88 -0.81 -5.64
CA SER A 139 -2.23 -0.30 -5.38
C SER A 139 -2.66 0.77 -6.39
N LEU A 140 -1.73 1.57 -6.94
CA LEU A 140 -2.02 2.62 -7.92
C LEU A 140 -2.61 2.09 -9.24
N VAL A 141 -2.41 0.80 -9.55
CA VAL A 141 -3.00 0.13 -10.71
C VAL A 141 -4.52 0.26 -10.73
N VAL A 142 -5.18 0.46 -9.58
CA VAL A 142 -6.62 0.72 -9.52
C VAL A 142 -7.04 1.95 -10.34
N ILE A 143 -6.19 2.98 -10.44
CA ILE A 143 -6.48 4.21 -11.19
C ILE A 143 -6.66 3.90 -12.68
N TYR A 144 -5.85 2.97 -13.21
CA TYR A 144 -6.00 2.51 -14.59
C TYR A 144 -7.39 1.88 -14.81
N TYR A 145 -7.84 1.02 -13.91
CA TYR A 145 -9.17 0.41 -14.00
C TYR A 145 -10.31 1.41 -13.81
N ILE A 146 -10.14 2.42 -12.95
CA ILE A 146 -11.10 3.54 -12.81
C ILE A 146 -11.22 4.29 -14.13
N ARG A 147 -10.10 4.69 -14.74
CA ARG A 147 -10.07 5.42 -16.02
C ARG A 147 -10.67 4.59 -17.15
N LYS A 148 -10.33 3.31 -17.24
CA LYS A 148 -10.86 2.39 -18.25
C LYS A 148 -12.39 2.24 -18.16
N ARG A 149 -12.96 2.22 -16.95
CA ARG A 149 -14.42 2.22 -16.77
C ARG A 149 -15.04 3.56 -17.14
N ALA A 150 -14.40 4.67 -16.78
CA ALA A 150 -14.87 6.01 -17.11
C ALA A 150 -14.88 6.31 -18.61
N SER A 151 -13.93 5.74 -19.39
CA SER A 151 -13.83 5.95 -20.84
C SER A 151 -14.80 5.10 -21.67
N GLY A 152 -15.61 4.22 -21.07
CA GLY A 152 -16.65 3.47 -21.78
C GLY A 152 -16.12 2.43 -22.79
N GLU A 153 -14.85 2.01 -22.71
CA GLU A 153 -14.27 0.99 -23.61
C GLU A 153 -14.88 -0.42 -23.46
N GLU A 154 -15.90 -0.59 -22.62
CA GLU A 154 -16.73 -1.81 -22.57
C GLU A 154 -17.84 -1.84 -23.64
N GLY A 155 -17.99 -0.78 -24.46
CA GLY A 155 -19.08 -0.65 -25.46
C GLY A 155 -18.69 -0.68 -26.94
N SER A 156 -17.43 -0.87 -27.32
CA SER A 156 -16.99 -0.80 -28.73
C SER A 156 -16.44 -2.14 -29.24
N GLY A 157 -17.30 -3.15 -29.34
CA GLY A 157 -16.96 -4.44 -29.92
C GLY A 157 -18.15 -5.07 -30.65
N ASN A 158 -18.15 -4.90 -31.98
CA ASN A 158 -19.03 -5.49 -33.00
C ASN A 158 -20.46 -4.93 -33.17
N SER A 159 -20.53 -3.86 -33.95
CA SER A 159 -21.58 -3.68 -34.95
C SER A 159 -20.93 -3.53 -36.33
N SER A 160 -20.75 -4.63 -37.04
CA SER A 160 -20.64 -4.75 -38.52
C SER A 160 -20.82 -6.22 -38.90
#